data_AF-A0A7I7K7I4-F1
#
_entry.id   AF-A0A7I7K7I4-F1
#
_cell.length_a   1.000
_cell.length_b   1.000
_cell.length_c   1.000
_cell.angle_alpha   90.00
_cell.angle_beta   90.00
_cell.angle_gamma   90.00
#
_symmetry.space_group_name_H-M   'P 1'
#
loop_
_entity.id
_entity.type
_entity.pdbx_description
1 polymer ?
#
loop_
_entity_poly.entity_id
_entity_poly.type
_entity_poly.pdbx_seq_one_letter_code
_entity_poly.pdbx_strand_id
1 'polypeptide(L)'
;MARVGACGKTPVGGHNRTSIKRTGVVTAMTDASEFFVVHESGAYLHGTRADLEIGGLLVPGRPSNFEEGRISNHVYMTRVLAGAVLAAQLAAGPGRERVYVVEPQGSVEDDPNVTDKKFPGNPTHSYRSREPVRIVGEITDWVGHSPEYLQAFRDRLEELRRNGLAVIYD
;
A
#
# COMPACT_ATOMS: atom_id res chain seq x y z
N MET A 1 -6.27 -60.15 -29.55
CA MET A 1 -6.11 -59.36 -28.30
C MET A 1 -6.78 -58.00 -28.49
N ALA A 2 -7.39 -57.46 -27.43
CA ALA A 2 -8.54 -56.53 -27.42
C ALA A 2 -8.23 -55.03 -27.67
N ARG A 3 -9.33 -54.27 -27.85
CA ARG A 3 -9.51 -52.84 -28.15
C ARG A 3 -9.38 -51.87 -26.94
N VAL A 4 -9.48 -50.56 -27.26
CA VAL A 4 -9.99 -49.37 -26.48
C VAL A 4 -8.90 -48.59 -25.71
N GLY A 5 -8.80 -47.26 -25.68
CA GLY A 5 -9.62 -46.14 -26.19
C GLY A 5 -8.98 -44.76 -25.88
N ALA A 6 -9.58 -43.70 -26.41
CA ALA A 6 -9.23 -42.30 -26.15
C ALA A 6 -9.64 -41.83 -24.74
N CYS A 7 -8.88 -40.94 -24.10
CA CYS A 7 -9.40 -40.05 -23.05
C CYS A 7 -8.47 -38.84 -22.83
N GLY A 8 -9.06 -37.64 -22.76
CA GLY A 8 -8.36 -36.36 -22.75
C GLY A 8 -7.73 -35.97 -21.41
N LYS A 9 -6.94 -34.90 -21.46
CA LYS A 9 -6.62 -34.08 -20.29
C LYS A 9 -6.83 -32.60 -20.64
N THR A 10 -7.66 -32.00 -19.81
CA THR A 10 -8.20 -30.64 -19.74
C THR A 10 -7.12 -29.56 -19.77
N PRO A 11 -7.41 -28.35 -20.27
CA PRO A 11 -6.57 -27.18 -20.01
C PRO A 11 -6.76 -26.76 -18.55
N VAL A 12 -5.67 -26.64 -17.80
CA VAL A 12 -5.67 -26.12 -16.43
C VAL A 12 -5.91 -24.61 -16.49
N GLY A 13 -6.90 -24.16 -15.72
CA GLY A 13 -7.53 -22.85 -15.80
C GLY A 13 -6.60 -21.67 -15.50
N GLY A 14 -6.91 -20.56 -16.17
CA GLY A 14 -6.32 -19.26 -15.93
C GLY A 14 -6.55 -18.81 -14.48
N HIS A 15 -5.49 -18.29 -13.88
CA HIS A 15 -5.53 -17.76 -12.52
C HIS A 15 -6.39 -16.50 -12.53
N ASN A 16 -7.49 -16.56 -11.78
CA ASN A 16 -8.45 -15.49 -11.63
C ASN A 16 -7.79 -14.38 -10.79
N ARG A 17 -7.22 -13.37 -11.45
CA ARG A 17 -6.81 -12.12 -10.81
C ARG A 17 -8.09 -11.40 -10.42
N THR A 18 -8.51 -11.52 -9.16
CA THR A 18 -9.65 -10.77 -8.64
C THR A 18 -9.24 -9.30 -8.47
N SER A 19 -9.25 -8.58 -9.58
CA SER A 19 -9.16 -7.12 -9.63
C SER A 19 -10.49 -6.58 -9.11
N ILE A 20 -10.44 -5.85 -8.00
CA ILE A 20 -11.57 -5.03 -7.53
C ILE A 20 -11.59 -3.79 -8.43
N LYS A 21 -12.77 -3.35 -8.89
CA LYS A 21 -12.94 -2.19 -9.79
C LYS A 21 -13.90 -1.16 -9.19
N ARG A 22 -13.53 0.12 -9.20
CA ARG A 22 -14.34 1.31 -8.95
C ARG A 22 -15.05 1.73 -10.23
N THR A 23 -16.26 2.24 -10.08
CA THR A 23 -17.10 2.70 -11.19
C THR A 23 -17.06 4.23 -11.23
N GLY A 24 -16.26 4.84 -12.12
CA GLY A 24 -16.18 6.30 -12.24
C GLY A 24 -15.11 6.82 -13.23
N VAL A 25 -15.29 8.06 -13.72
CA VAL A 25 -14.37 8.76 -14.64
C VAL A 25 -13.09 9.17 -13.88
N VAL A 26 -11.94 8.97 -14.52
CA VAL A 26 -10.63 8.81 -13.87
C VAL A 26 -9.76 10.06 -14.11
N THR A 27 -9.75 11.00 -13.17
CA THR A 27 -8.82 12.16 -13.14
C THR A 27 -7.79 11.94 -12.02
N ALA A 28 -6.57 12.47 -12.16
CA ALA A 28 -5.53 12.41 -11.12
C ALA A 28 -6.07 12.87 -9.76
N MET A 29 -5.65 12.20 -8.68
CA MET A 29 -6.04 12.62 -7.33
C MET A 29 -5.40 13.98 -7.02
N THR A 30 -6.22 15.02 -6.99
CA THR A 30 -5.81 16.40 -6.67
C THR A 30 -6.50 16.95 -5.41
N ASP A 31 -7.54 16.28 -4.93
CA ASP A 31 -8.29 16.72 -3.76
C ASP A 31 -7.69 16.15 -2.46
N ALA A 32 -7.32 17.05 -1.55
CA ALA A 32 -6.80 16.69 -0.24
C ALA A 32 -7.84 16.00 0.65
N SER A 33 -9.14 16.15 0.37
CA SER A 33 -10.22 15.52 1.14
C SER A 33 -10.20 13.99 1.03
N GLU A 34 -9.68 13.44 -0.07
CA GLU A 34 -9.55 12.00 -0.31
C GLU A 34 -8.66 11.28 0.71
N PHE A 35 -7.78 12.02 1.41
CA PHE A 35 -6.97 11.47 2.51
C PHE A 35 -7.76 11.15 3.77
N PHE A 36 -9.04 11.50 3.82
CA PHE A 36 -9.94 11.26 4.95
C PHE A 36 -11.12 10.35 4.60
N VAL A 37 -11.15 9.79 3.37
CA VAL A 37 -12.20 8.91 2.91
C VAL A 37 -11.75 7.46 3.05
N VAL A 38 -12.34 6.75 4.01
CA VAL A 38 -12.12 5.31 4.20
C VAL A 38 -12.58 4.56 2.94
N HIS A 39 -11.75 3.63 2.47
CA HIS A 39 -12.09 2.78 1.34
C HIS A 39 -13.34 1.94 1.64
N GLU A 40 -14.21 1.78 0.65
CA GLU A 40 -15.53 1.15 0.82
C GLU A 40 -15.49 -0.29 1.36
N SER A 41 -14.40 -1.02 1.11
CA SER A 41 -14.19 -2.36 1.66
C SER A 41 -13.84 -2.39 3.15
N GLY A 42 -13.42 -1.27 3.72
CA GLY A 42 -12.88 -1.18 5.08
C GLY A 42 -11.54 -1.91 5.30
N ALA A 43 -10.96 -2.48 4.24
CA ALA A 43 -9.74 -3.28 4.32
C ALA A 43 -8.48 -2.43 4.57
N TYR A 44 -7.43 -3.07 5.09
CA TYR A 44 -6.10 -2.46 5.16
C TYR A 44 -5.40 -2.53 3.80
N LEU A 45 -4.75 -1.43 3.45
CA LEU A 45 -4.07 -1.22 2.19
C LEU A 45 -2.60 -0.91 2.44
N HIS A 46 -1.71 -1.54 1.67
CA HIS A 46 -0.28 -1.35 1.72
C HIS A 46 0.23 -0.88 0.36
N GLY A 47 0.75 0.35 0.30
CA GLY A 47 1.37 0.92 -0.89
C GLY A 47 2.87 0.64 -0.94
N THR A 48 3.37 0.11 -2.05
CA THR A 48 4.79 -0.21 -2.21
C THR A 48 5.21 -0.27 -3.68
N ARG A 49 6.53 -0.36 -3.94
CA ARG A 49 7.10 -0.76 -5.24
C ARG A 49 7.61 -2.21 -5.26
N ALA A 50 7.56 -2.91 -4.12
CA ALA A 50 7.91 -4.32 -4.05
C ALA A 50 6.91 -5.18 -4.81
N ASP A 51 7.39 -6.15 -5.57
CA ASP A 51 6.55 -7.16 -6.22
C ASP A 51 6.22 -8.27 -5.22
N LEU A 52 5.10 -8.11 -4.52
CA LEU A 52 4.60 -9.05 -3.52
C LEU A 52 3.61 -10.02 -4.13
N GLU A 53 3.69 -11.28 -3.71
CA GLU A 53 2.79 -12.34 -4.14
C GLU A 53 1.55 -12.42 -3.25
N ILE A 54 0.37 -12.58 -3.87
CA ILE A 54 -0.87 -12.88 -3.14
C ILE A 54 -0.73 -14.24 -2.45
N GLY A 55 -1.14 -14.31 -1.18
CA GLY A 55 -0.91 -15.44 -0.28
C GLY A 55 0.40 -15.35 0.49
N GLY A 56 1.32 -14.46 0.08
CA GLY A 56 2.59 -14.23 0.77
C GLY A 56 2.44 -13.47 2.09
N LEU A 57 3.49 -13.53 2.91
CA LEU A 57 3.62 -12.76 4.15
C LEU A 57 4.65 -11.65 3.96
N LEU A 58 4.23 -10.42 4.24
CA LEU A 58 5.13 -9.28 4.40
C LEU A 58 5.48 -9.15 5.87
N VAL A 59 6.77 -9.33 6.18
CA VAL A 59 7.32 -9.22 7.53
C VAL A 59 8.01 -7.86 7.72
N PRO A 60 8.05 -7.31 8.95
CA PRO A 60 8.90 -6.17 9.27
C PRO A 60 10.39 -6.45 9.07
N GLY A 61 11.23 -5.43 9.20
CA GLY A 61 12.69 -5.53 9.00
C GLY A 61 13.15 -5.16 7.60
N ARG A 62 12.35 -4.38 6.85
CA ARG A 62 12.69 -3.89 5.51
C ARG A 62 13.31 -2.48 5.58
N PRO A 63 14.11 -2.06 4.59
CA PRO A 63 14.59 -0.67 4.53
C PRO A 63 13.45 0.35 4.52
N SER A 64 13.62 1.46 5.23
CA SER A 64 12.67 2.57 5.26
C SER A 64 12.63 3.28 3.91
N ASN A 65 11.43 3.77 3.54
CA ASN A 65 11.25 4.62 2.35
C ASN A 65 11.62 6.09 2.58
N PHE A 66 11.76 6.52 3.85
CA PHE A 66 11.89 7.93 4.20
C PHE A 66 13.26 8.33 4.75
N GLU A 67 14.05 7.35 5.24
CA GLU A 67 15.39 7.56 5.78
C GLU A 67 16.32 6.43 5.32
N GLU A 68 17.39 6.80 4.62
CA GLU A 68 18.38 5.85 4.10
C GLU A 68 19.11 5.15 5.26
N GLY A 69 19.30 3.83 5.13
CA GLY A 69 19.98 3.02 6.14
C GLY A 69 19.11 2.61 7.34
N ARG A 70 17.92 3.21 7.54
CA ARG A 70 16.98 2.78 8.58
C ARG A 70 16.30 1.47 8.18
N ILE A 71 16.23 0.53 9.12
CA ILE A 71 15.41 -0.68 9.02
C ILE A 71 14.10 -0.43 9.76
N SER A 72 12.97 -0.65 9.08
CA SER A 72 11.63 -0.49 9.63
C SER A 72 11.24 -1.66 10.53
N ASN A 73 10.90 -1.37 11.78
CA ASN A 73 10.41 -2.32 12.78
C ASN A 73 8.95 -2.71 12.59
N HIS A 74 8.21 -1.96 11.76
CA HIS A 74 6.80 -2.19 11.49
C HIS A 74 6.48 -2.35 10.00
N VAL A 75 5.36 -3.01 9.72
CA VAL A 75 4.64 -2.89 8.44
C VAL A 75 3.59 -1.80 8.58
N TYR A 76 3.62 -0.84 7.66
CA TYR A 76 2.69 0.30 7.61
C TYR A 76 1.56 0.03 6.62
N MET A 77 0.34 0.42 7.00
CA MET A 77 -0.88 0.22 6.22
C MET A 77 -1.92 1.29 6.54
N THR A 78 -2.90 1.49 5.67
CA THR A 78 -3.97 2.47 5.86
C THR A 78 -5.30 1.90 5.37
N ARG A 79 -6.43 2.42 5.86
CA ARG A 79 -7.75 2.14 5.27
C ARG A 79 -8.15 3.14 4.18
N VAL A 80 -7.30 4.12 3.88
CA VAL A 80 -7.57 5.18 2.90
C VAL A 80 -6.76 4.93 1.63
N LEU A 81 -7.45 4.82 0.48
CA LEU A 81 -6.79 4.51 -0.80
C LEU A 81 -5.80 5.61 -1.21
N ALA A 82 -6.16 6.89 -1.04
CA ALA A 82 -5.26 8.00 -1.36
C ALA A 82 -3.92 7.92 -0.59
N GLY A 83 -3.96 7.48 0.67
CA GLY A 83 -2.78 7.27 1.50
C GLY A 83 -1.92 6.11 0.99
N ALA A 84 -2.55 4.97 0.64
CA ALA A 84 -1.83 3.82 0.10
C ALA A 84 -1.20 4.14 -1.27
N VAL A 85 -1.89 4.87 -2.14
CA VAL A 85 -1.34 5.31 -3.43
C VAL A 85 -0.15 6.24 -3.23
N LEU A 86 -0.24 7.20 -2.30
CA LEU A 86 0.89 8.08 -1.99
C LEU A 86 2.10 7.27 -1.50
N ALA A 87 1.88 6.30 -0.61
CA ALA A 87 2.94 5.41 -0.13
C ALA A 87 3.59 4.62 -1.29
N ALA A 88 2.80 4.09 -2.23
CA ALA A 88 3.33 3.40 -3.40
C ALA A 88 4.17 4.32 -4.31
N GLN A 89 3.72 5.55 -4.53
CA GLN A 89 4.43 6.54 -5.36
C GLN A 89 5.72 7.08 -4.71
N LEU A 90 5.82 7.03 -3.39
CA LEU A 90 7.00 7.44 -2.61
C LEU A 90 7.95 6.29 -2.25
N ALA A 91 7.51 5.03 -2.35
CA ALA A 91 8.31 3.86 -1.95
C ALA A 91 9.63 3.76 -2.72
N ALA A 92 10.72 3.35 -2.08
CA ALA A 92 11.99 3.18 -2.77
C ALA A 92 11.98 1.95 -3.70
N GLY A 93 12.83 1.99 -4.74
CA GLY A 93 13.08 0.87 -5.64
C GLY A 93 12.58 1.09 -7.08
N PRO A 94 13.04 0.26 -8.04
CA PRO A 94 12.76 0.43 -9.47
C PRO A 94 11.44 -0.20 -9.93
N GLY A 95 10.73 -0.90 -9.04
CA GLY A 95 9.47 -1.57 -9.36
C GLY A 95 8.33 -0.58 -9.65
N ARG A 96 7.28 -1.07 -10.30
CA ARG A 96 6.04 -0.28 -10.48
C ARG A 96 5.36 -0.03 -9.14
N GLU A 97 4.62 1.06 -9.02
CA GLU A 97 3.77 1.35 -7.88
C GLU A 97 2.63 0.31 -7.78
N ARG A 98 2.38 -0.18 -6.57
CA ARG A 98 1.36 -1.20 -6.29
C ARG A 98 0.66 -0.89 -4.98
N VAL A 99 -0.63 -1.22 -4.92
CA VAL A 99 -1.45 -1.14 -3.71
C VAL A 99 -2.03 -2.52 -3.43
N TYR A 100 -1.59 -3.12 -2.33
CA TYR A 100 -2.03 -4.43 -1.89
C TYR A 100 -3.12 -4.32 -0.82
N VAL A 101 -4.10 -5.22 -0.89
CA VAL A 101 -5.01 -5.48 0.23
C VAL A 101 -4.31 -6.45 1.18
N VAL A 102 -4.27 -6.11 2.46
CA VAL A 102 -3.51 -6.87 3.47
C VAL A 102 -4.34 -7.20 4.71
N GLU A 103 -4.01 -8.32 5.33
CA GLU A 103 -4.60 -8.77 6.59
C GLU A 103 -3.50 -8.91 7.66
N PRO A 104 -3.51 -8.07 8.71
CA PRO A 104 -2.61 -8.21 9.85
C PRO A 104 -2.74 -9.59 10.48
N GLN A 105 -1.61 -10.24 10.79
CA GLN A 105 -1.63 -11.52 11.51
C GLN A 105 -1.64 -11.35 13.03
N GLY A 106 -1.61 -10.10 13.51
CA GLY A 106 -1.85 -9.78 14.91
C GLY A 106 -2.19 -8.31 15.12
N SER A 107 -1.67 -7.73 16.21
CA SER A 107 -2.11 -6.42 16.67
C SER A 107 -1.71 -5.28 15.73
N VAL A 108 -2.57 -4.26 15.67
CA VAL A 108 -2.34 -3.02 14.91
C VAL A 108 -2.52 -1.83 15.84
N GLU A 109 -1.66 -0.84 15.68
CA GLU A 109 -1.72 0.43 16.40
C GLU A 109 -1.72 1.60 15.42
N ASP A 110 -2.22 2.75 15.87
CA ASP A 110 -2.20 3.98 15.08
C ASP A 110 -0.77 4.38 14.70
N ASP A 111 -0.58 4.86 13.47
CA ASP A 111 0.72 5.37 13.03
C ASP A 111 1.04 6.72 13.70
N PRO A 112 2.03 6.78 14.61
CA PRO A 112 2.36 8.01 15.31
C PRO A 112 2.96 9.09 14.41
N ASN A 113 3.34 8.78 13.16
CA ASN A 113 3.85 9.78 12.22
C ASN A 113 2.74 10.70 11.69
N VAL A 114 1.48 10.28 11.75
CA VAL A 114 0.33 11.02 11.20
C VAL A 114 -0.86 11.14 12.15
N THR A 115 -0.86 10.40 13.26
CA THR A 115 -1.86 10.51 14.34
C THR A 115 -1.49 11.59 15.35
N ASP A 116 -2.47 12.43 15.72
CA ASP A 116 -2.29 13.55 16.66
C ASP A 116 -1.13 14.50 16.30
N LYS A 117 -0.87 14.65 15.00
CA LYS A 117 0.11 15.60 14.46
C LYS A 117 -0.57 16.85 13.95
N LYS A 118 -0.92 16.86 12.67
CA LYS A 118 -1.57 18.02 12.03
C LYS A 118 -3.05 18.13 12.40
N PHE A 119 -3.69 17.00 12.68
CA PHE A 119 -5.10 16.88 13.01
C PHE A 119 -5.27 15.99 14.24
N PRO A 120 -6.31 16.21 15.06
CA PRO A 120 -6.59 15.35 16.21
C PRO A 120 -7.02 13.95 15.79
N GLY A 121 -6.57 12.94 16.52
CA GLY A 121 -6.82 11.52 16.26
C GLY A 121 -6.11 11.01 15.00
N ASN A 122 -6.69 9.96 14.41
CA ASN A 122 -6.17 9.29 13.21
C ASN A 122 -7.13 9.43 12.01
N PRO A 123 -7.32 10.64 11.45
CA PRO A 123 -8.28 10.86 10.36
C PRO A 123 -7.85 10.21 9.03
N THR A 124 -6.55 9.90 8.89
CA THR A 124 -6.02 9.19 7.71
C THR A 124 -6.17 7.67 7.81
N HIS A 125 -6.68 7.18 8.94
CA HIS A 125 -6.78 5.75 9.25
C HIS A 125 -5.48 4.99 8.91
N SER A 126 -4.34 5.54 9.35
CA SER A 126 -3.01 4.98 9.14
C SER A 126 -2.56 4.21 10.36
N TYR A 127 -2.02 3.02 10.15
CA TYR A 127 -1.70 2.05 11.18
C TYR A 127 -0.35 1.40 10.90
N ARG A 128 0.21 0.77 11.93
CA ARG A 128 1.42 -0.04 11.84
C ARG A 128 1.31 -1.32 12.66
N SER A 129 2.06 -2.34 12.29
CA SER A 129 2.13 -3.62 13.03
C SER A 129 3.56 -4.13 13.13
N ARG A 130 3.92 -4.66 14.29
CA ARG A 130 5.17 -5.43 14.50
C ARG A 130 5.07 -6.88 14.04
N GLU A 131 3.87 -7.32 13.69
CA GLU A 131 3.60 -8.68 13.25
C GLU A 131 3.50 -8.72 11.71
N PRO A 132 3.68 -9.89 11.09
CA PRO A 132 3.53 -10.02 9.64
C PRO A 132 2.12 -9.63 9.18
N VAL A 133 2.01 -9.15 7.94
CA VAL A 133 0.73 -8.99 7.25
C VAL A 133 0.66 -9.95 6.06
N ARG A 134 -0.52 -10.54 5.83
CA ARG A 134 -0.76 -11.39 4.68
C ARG A 134 -1.25 -10.57 3.50
N ILE A 135 -0.71 -10.83 2.32
CA ILE A 135 -1.18 -10.23 1.07
C ILE A 135 -2.39 -11.03 0.58
N VAL A 136 -3.56 -10.40 0.50
CA VAL A 136 -4.81 -11.09 0.12
C VAL A 136 -5.38 -10.62 -1.21
N GLY A 137 -4.88 -9.52 -1.76
CA GLY A 137 -5.26 -9.02 -3.08
C GLY A 137 -4.44 -7.81 -3.52
N GLU A 138 -4.71 -7.32 -4.73
CA GLU A 138 -4.11 -6.10 -5.30
C GLU A 138 -5.23 -5.21 -5.86
N ILE A 139 -5.22 -3.93 -5.49
CA ILE A 139 -6.08 -2.90 -6.08
C ILE A 139 -5.35 -2.36 -7.31
N THR A 140 -5.99 -2.43 -8.48
CA THR A 140 -5.35 -2.13 -9.78
C THR A 140 -5.96 -0.94 -10.50
N ASP A 141 -7.06 -0.43 -9.99
CA ASP A 141 -8.02 0.50 -10.59
C ASP A 141 -8.01 1.84 -9.84
N TRP A 142 -6.83 2.29 -9.46
CA TRP A 142 -6.62 3.57 -8.79
C TRP A 142 -5.86 4.54 -9.70
N VAL A 143 -5.95 5.82 -9.37
CA VAL A 143 -5.23 6.89 -10.09
C VAL A 143 -4.16 7.43 -9.20
N GLY A 144 -2.99 7.70 -9.77
CA GLY A 144 -1.93 8.38 -9.04
C GLY A 144 -2.32 9.80 -8.63
N HIS A 145 -1.65 10.29 -7.59
CA HIS A 145 -1.57 11.73 -7.35
C HIS A 145 -0.86 12.43 -8.52
N SER A 146 -1.20 13.71 -8.76
CA SER A 146 -0.60 14.47 -9.86
C SER A 146 0.92 14.63 -9.69
N PRO A 147 1.70 14.75 -10.78
CA PRO A 147 3.15 15.00 -10.69
C PRO A 147 3.50 16.24 -9.86
N GLU A 148 2.71 17.31 -9.98
CA GLU A 148 2.90 18.57 -9.26
C GLU A 148 2.68 18.37 -7.76
N TYR A 149 1.64 17.63 -7.37
CA TYR A 149 1.39 17.28 -5.97
C TYR A 149 2.56 16.46 -5.40
N LEU A 150 3.01 15.45 -6.13
CA LEU A 150 4.12 14.61 -5.69
C LEU A 150 5.43 15.40 -5.55
N GLN A 151 5.69 16.32 -6.46
CA GLN A 151 6.88 17.17 -6.37
C GLN A 151 6.80 18.08 -5.14
N ALA A 152 5.67 18.78 -4.94
CA ALA A 152 5.48 19.62 -3.76
C ALA A 152 5.60 18.84 -2.44
N PHE A 153 5.12 17.59 -2.42
CA PHE A 153 5.25 16.71 -1.26
C PHE A 153 6.72 16.34 -0.99
N ARG A 154 7.48 15.98 -2.03
CA ARG A 154 8.92 15.68 -1.92
C ARG A 154 9.72 16.89 -1.46
N ASP A 155 9.46 18.06 -2.02
CA ASP A 155 10.12 19.31 -1.65
C ASP A 155 9.91 19.63 -0.15
N ARG A 156 8.69 19.43 0.35
CA ARG A 156 8.38 19.58 1.78
C ARG A 156 9.14 18.56 2.65
N LEU A 157 9.24 17.31 2.24
CA LEU A 157 10.03 16.31 2.97
C LEU A 157 11.52 16.69 3.01
N GLU A 158 12.07 17.20 1.91
CA GLU A 158 13.45 17.66 1.84
C GLU A 158 13.70 18.91 2.71
N GLU A 159 12.76 19.84 2.76
CA GLU A 159 12.81 20.96 3.70
C GLU A 159 12.83 20.49 5.16
N LEU A 160 11.96 19.55 5.53
CA LEU A 160 11.96 18.96 6.87
C LEU A 160 13.30 18.28 7.20
N ARG A 161 13.91 17.58 6.23
CA ARG A 161 15.25 16.97 6.40
C ARG A 161 16.33 18.03 6.61
N ARG A 162 16.36 19.07 5.78
CA ARG A 162 17.35 20.17 5.88
C ARG A 162 17.28 20.88 7.24
N ASN A 163 16.09 20.97 7.82
CA ASN A 163 15.86 21.61 9.11
C ASN A 163 15.98 20.66 10.31
N GLY A 164 16.29 19.37 10.09
CA GLY A 164 16.37 18.37 11.17
C GLY A 164 15.03 18.03 11.81
N LEU A 165 13.91 18.33 11.13
CA LEU A 165 12.53 18.12 11.61
C LEU A 165 11.87 16.85 11.06
N ALA A 166 12.54 16.14 10.15
CA ALA A 166 12.06 14.87 9.57
C ALA A 166 12.23 13.69 10.55
N VAL A 167 11.66 13.79 11.75
CA VAL A 167 11.68 12.73 12.76
C VAL A 167 10.74 11.61 12.34
N ILE A 168 11.27 10.38 12.28
CA ILE A 168 10.50 9.17 11.99
C ILE A 168 10.29 8.38 13.28
N TYR A 169 9.03 8.11 13.59
CA TYR A 169 8.61 7.24 14.69
C TYR A 169 8.35 5.83 14.13
N ASP A 170 9.21 4.89 14.55
CA ASP A 170 9.14 3.48 14.15
C ASP A 170 9.36 2.57 15.35
#